data_AF-A0A355FHM4-F1
#
_entry.id   AF-A0A355FHM4-F1
#
_cell.length_a   1.000
_cell.length_b   1.000
_cell.length_c   1.000
_cell.angle_alpha   90.00
_cell.angle_beta   90.00
_cell.angle_gamma   90.00
#
_symmetry.space_group_name_H-M   'P 1'
#
loop_
_entity.id
_entity.type
_entity.pdbx_description
1 polymer ?
#
loop_
_entity_poly.entity_id
_entity_poly.type
_entity_poly.pdbx_seq_one_letter_code
_entity_poly.pdbx_strand_id
1 'polypeptide(L)'
;MLIFAKRKPVNMADSALKKKTISSLLWSFLDKFGQQLLNFVSMLVLMNIVSTEDYGLIGSLSVFMAFIPILIDSGFGRALINRKDVGEEEYSSVFYFNVGLSVLLYAVLFFAAPAIASLFNAPLLSAVSRVLFLGIVFNAFRTVQYT
;
A
#
# COMPACT_ATOMS: atom_id res chain seq x y z
N MET A 1 52.49 40.04 4.18
CA MET A 1 51.85 38.81 4.69
C MET A 1 50.36 38.88 4.37
N LEU A 2 49.95 38.39 3.19
CA LEU A 2 48.55 38.44 2.72
C LEU A 2 47.95 37.04 2.79
N ILE A 3 46.98 36.85 3.69
CA ILE A 3 46.24 35.61 3.86
C ILE A 3 45.19 35.54 2.73
N PHE A 4 45.51 34.83 1.64
CA PHE A 4 44.52 34.44 0.64
C PHE A 4 43.65 33.30 1.21
N ALA A 5 42.50 33.66 1.77
CA ALA A 5 41.44 32.72 2.04
C ALA A 5 40.89 32.17 0.71
N LYS A 6 41.39 31.00 0.29
CA LYS A 6 40.83 30.22 -0.82
C LYS A 6 39.38 29.84 -0.46
N ARG A 7 38.39 30.61 -0.94
CA ARG A 7 36.98 30.19 -0.91
C ARG A 7 36.87 28.90 -1.72
N LYS A 8 36.54 27.79 -1.06
CA LYS A 8 36.24 26.51 -1.74
C LYS A 8 35.10 26.77 -2.75
N PRO A 9 35.22 26.35 -4.01
CA PRO A 9 34.14 26.50 -4.97
C PRO A 9 32.94 25.71 -4.47
N VAL A 10 31.77 26.35 -4.38
CA VAL A 10 30.50 25.66 -4.15
C VAL A 10 30.30 24.73 -5.34
N ASN A 11 30.43 23.42 -5.13
CA ASN A 11 30.25 22.44 -6.19
C ASN A 11 28.79 22.50 -6.65
N MET A 12 28.56 22.89 -7.91
CA MET A 12 27.22 22.92 -8.53
C MET A 12 26.48 21.57 -8.38
N ALA A 13 27.24 20.47 -8.35
CA ALA A 13 26.73 19.13 -8.09
C ALA A 13 26.06 18.99 -6.70
N ASP A 14 26.63 19.57 -5.64
CA ASP A 14 26.08 19.49 -4.28
C ASP A 14 24.76 20.26 -4.16
N SER A 15 24.69 21.42 -4.82
CA SER A 15 23.46 22.24 -4.88
C SER A 15 22.36 21.56 -5.69
N ALA A 16 22.72 20.99 -6.86
CA ALA A 16 21.79 20.26 -7.71
C ALA A 16 21.23 18.99 -7.04
N LEU A 17 22.08 18.22 -6.34
CA LEU A 17 21.66 17.04 -5.57
C LEU A 17 20.74 17.43 -4.40
N LYS A 18 21.07 18.49 -3.65
CA LYS A 18 20.19 19.02 -2.59
C LYS A 18 18.83 19.43 -3.16
N LYS A 19 18.80 20.17 -4.27
CA LYS A 19 17.54 20.58 -4.93
C LYS A 19 16.72 19.38 -5.40
N LYS A 20 17.35 18.37 -6.01
CA LYS A 20 16.69 17.14 -6.46
C LYS A 20 16.12 16.34 -5.28
N THR A 21 16.88 16.23 -4.19
CA THR A 21 16.44 15.53 -2.97
C THR A 21 15.25 16.24 -2.34
N ILE A 22 15.30 17.57 -2.19
CA ILE A 22 14.19 18.36 -1.64
C ILE A 22 12.94 18.23 -2.53
N SER A 23 13.10 18.29 -3.85
CA SER A 23 11.97 18.11 -4.79
C SER A 23 11.35 16.72 -4.68
N SER A 24 12.16 15.67 -4.54
CA SER A 24 11.68 14.31 -4.37
C SER A 24 10.94 14.15 -3.04
N LEU A 25 11.48 14.71 -1.96
CA LEU A 25 10.84 14.68 -0.65
C LEU A 25 9.51 15.42 -0.64
N LEU A 26 9.44 16.61 -1.28
CA LEU A 26 8.19 17.36 -1.42
C LEU A 26 7.15 16.58 -2.21
N TRP A 27 7.56 15.91 -3.29
CA TRP A 27 6.66 15.07 -4.09
C TRP A 27 6.13 13.90 -3.27
N SER A 28 7.01 13.15 -2.58
CA SER A 28 6.60 12.04 -1.71
C SER A 28 5.75 12.49 -0.53
N PHE A 29 6.02 13.68 0.02
CA PHE A 29 5.20 14.26 1.08
C PHE A 29 3.81 14.58 0.57
N LEU A 30 3.69 15.26 -0.57
CA LEU A 30 2.40 15.65 -1.13
C LEU A 30 1.56 14.42 -1.52
N ASP A 31 2.20 13.40 -2.10
CA ASP A 31 1.56 12.12 -2.43
C ASP A 31 1.04 11.42 -1.17
N LYS A 32 1.91 11.16 -0.17
CA LYS A 32 1.50 10.47 1.06
C LYS A 32 0.47 11.26 1.86
N PHE A 33 0.64 12.58 1.96
CA PHE A 33 -0.29 13.45 2.67
C PHE A 33 -1.64 13.52 1.95
N GLY A 34 -1.64 13.60 0.61
CA GLY A 34 -2.85 13.54 -0.20
C GLY A 34 -3.61 12.23 -0.03
N GLN A 35 -2.91 11.10 -0.08
CA GLN A 35 -3.51 9.79 0.17
C GLN A 35 -4.09 9.67 1.60
N GLN A 36 -3.36 10.17 2.61
CA GLN A 36 -3.82 10.17 4.00
C GLN A 36 -5.06 11.06 4.19
N LEU A 37 -5.08 12.23 3.57
CA LEU A 37 -6.21 13.15 3.62
C LEU A 37 -7.45 12.53 2.94
N LEU A 38 -7.28 11.92 1.77
CA LEU A 38 -8.35 11.19 1.08
C LEU A 38 -8.92 10.04 1.92
N ASN A 39 -8.05 9.26 2.56
CA ASN A 39 -8.47 8.18 3.46
C ASN A 39 -9.26 8.74 4.66
N PHE A 40 -8.74 9.77 5.30
CA PHE A 40 -9.42 10.43 6.43
C PHE A 40 -10.80 10.98 6.04
N VAL A 41 -10.91 11.68 4.91
CA VAL A 41 -12.19 12.17 4.41
C VAL A 41 -13.14 11.02 4.07
N SER A 42 -12.64 9.94 3.46
CA SER A 42 -13.45 8.75 3.15
C SER A 42 -14.01 8.11 4.42
N MET A 43 -13.21 8.00 5.49
CA MET A 43 -13.69 7.51 6.78
C MET A 43 -14.79 8.40 7.37
N LEU A 44 -14.62 9.73 7.35
CA LEU A 44 -15.65 10.65 7.82
C LEU A 44 -16.95 10.51 7.02
N VAL A 45 -16.86 10.38 5.70
CA VAL A 45 -18.02 10.18 4.82
C VAL A 45 -18.72 8.86 5.15
N LEU A 46 -17.97 7.76 5.25
CA LEU A 46 -18.52 6.45 5.59
C LEU A 46 -19.19 6.44 6.96
N MET A 47 -18.60 7.10 7.96
CA MET A 47 -19.19 7.23 9.30
C MET A 47 -20.51 8.01 9.31
N ASN A 48 -20.75 8.89 8.34
CA ASN A 48 -22.03 9.61 8.21
C ASN A 48 -23.09 8.82 7.43
N ILE A 49 -22.68 7.90 6.55
CA ILE A 49 -23.59 7.09 5.72
C ILE A 49 -23.99 5.79 6.42
N VAL A 50 -23.04 5.19 7.14
CA VAL A 50 -23.19 3.89 7.81
C VAL A 50 -23.49 4.13 9.28
N SER A 51 -24.37 3.30 9.87
CA SER A 51 -24.65 3.39 11.30
C SER A 51 -23.38 3.14 12.13
N THR A 52 -23.27 3.77 13.31
CA THR A 52 -22.12 3.59 14.20
C THR A 52 -21.87 2.11 14.55
N GLU A 53 -22.95 1.33 14.67
CA GLU A 53 -22.91 -0.11 14.97
C GLU A 53 -22.32 -0.91 13.80
N ASP A 54 -22.76 -0.64 12.57
CA ASP A 54 -22.26 -1.30 11.36
C ASP A 54 -20.80 -0.92 11.06
N TYR A 55 -20.40 0.32 11.36
CA TYR A 55 -19.02 0.77 11.16
C TYR A 55 -18.02 -0.02 12.03
N GLY A 56 -18.41 -0.37 13.27
CA GLY A 56 -17.61 -1.22 14.16
C GLY A 56 -17.44 -2.64 13.60
N LEU A 57 -18.49 -3.19 13.00
CA LEU A 57 -18.46 -4.51 12.35
C LEU A 57 -17.57 -4.50 11.10
N ILE A 58 -17.59 -3.45 10.29
CA ILE A 58 -16.67 -3.30 9.15
C ILE A 58 -15.22 -3.15 9.66
N GLY A 59 -15.04 -2.39 10.75
CA GLY A 59 -13.75 -2.24 11.42
C GLY A 59 -13.14 -3.58 11.85
N SER A 60 -13.93 -4.55 12.30
CA SER A 60 -13.41 -5.88 12.68
C SER A 60 -12.85 -6.65 11.47
N LEU A 61 -13.38 -6.42 10.26
CA LEU A 61 -12.87 -7.03 9.04
C LEU A 61 -11.47 -6.55 8.68
N SER A 62 -11.05 -5.38 9.17
CA SER A 62 -9.72 -4.82 8.92
C SER A 62 -8.59 -5.72 9.45
N VAL A 63 -8.86 -6.52 10.50
CA VAL A 63 -7.89 -7.48 11.05
C VAL A 63 -7.50 -8.50 9.98
N PHE A 64 -8.46 -9.01 9.21
CA PHE A 64 -8.17 -9.95 8.12
C PHE A 64 -7.39 -9.27 7.00
N MET A 65 -7.72 -8.01 6.70
CA MET A 65 -7.02 -7.23 5.67
C MET A 65 -5.58 -6.87 6.05
N ALA A 66 -5.27 -6.67 7.33
CA ALA A 66 -3.97 -6.16 7.77
C ALA A 66 -2.80 -7.09 7.44
N PHE A 67 -3.02 -8.41 7.45
CA PHE A 67 -1.96 -9.40 7.22
C PHE A 67 -1.76 -9.72 5.73
N ILE A 68 -2.77 -9.49 4.89
CA ILE A 68 -2.75 -9.88 3.48
C ILE A 68 -1.63 -9.19 2.67
N PRO A 69 -1.40 -7.86 2.80
CA PRO A 69 -0.28 -7.22 2.12
C PRO A 69 1.08 -7.82 2.48
N ILE A 70 1.26 -8.27 3.72
CA ILE A 70 2.53 -8.89 4.17
C ILE A 70 2.77 -10.21 3.42
N LEU A 71 1.71 -11.00 3.24
CA LEU A 71 1.77 -12.27 2.49
C LEU A 71 1.97 -12.04 1.00
N ILE A 72 1.26 -11.07 0.40
CA ILE A 72 1.36 -10.79 -1.03
C ILE A 72 2.71 -10.19 -1.38
N ASP A 73 3.19 -9.21 -0.61
CA ASP A 73 4.46 -8.55 -0.94
C ASP A 73 5.67 -9.47 -0.66
N SER A 74 5.54 -10.42 0.29
CA SER A 74 6.47 -11.54 0.59
C SER A 74 7.97 -11.17 0.70
N GLY A 75 8.33 -9.88 0.70
CA GLY A 75 9.71 -9.40 0.57
C GLY A 75 10.24 -9.30 -0.87
N PHE A 76 9.47 -9.66 -1.90
CA PHE A 76 9.91 -9.64 -3.31
C PHE A 76 10.20 -8.22 -3.80
N GLY A 77 9.36 -7.23 -3.47
CA GLY A 77 9.58 -5.84 -3.87
C GLY A 77 10.95 -5.29 -3.40
N ARG A 78 11.35 -5.64 -2.17
CA ARG A 78 12.67 -5.26 -1.62
C ARG A 78 13.83 -6.08 -2.19
N ALA A 79 13.59 -7.33 -2.58
CA ALA A 79 14.61 -8.18 -3.17
C ALA A 79 14.92 -7.78 -4.62
N LEU A 80 13.89 -7.44 -5.41
CA LEU A 80 14.04 -6.98 -6.79
C LEU A 80 14.70 -5.59 -6.84
N ILE A 81 14.25 -4.62 -6.03
CA ILE A 81 14.80 -3.25 -6.07
C ILE A 81 16.28 -3.17 -5.67
N ASN A 82 16.77 -4.12 -4.88
CA ASN A 82 18.17 -4.18 -4.42
C ASN A 82 19.08 -5.00 -5.34
N ARG A 83 18.54 -5.70 -6.35
CA ARG A 83 19.34 -6.40 -7.35
C ARG A 83 19.64 -5.47 -8.52
N LYS A 84 20.92 -5.42 -8.92
CA LYS A 84 21.40 -4.53 -10.00
C LYS A 84 21.06 -5.03 -11.41
N ASP A 85 20.69 -6.30 -11.55
CA ASP A 85 20.46 -6.96 -12.82
C ASP A 85 19.21 -7.83 -12.68
N VAL A 86 18.05 -7.20 -12.81
CA VAL A 86 16.74 -7.87 -12.77
C VAL A 86 16.16 -7.82 -14.17
N GLY A 87 15.93 -8.98 -14.76
CA GLY A 87 15.30 -9.09 -16.09
C GLY A 87 13.79 -8.86 -16.02
N GLU A 88 13.17 -8.48 -17.14
CA GLU A 88 11.70 -8.33 -17.23
C GLU A 88 10.93 -9.63 -16.90
N GLU A 89 11.57 -10.79 -17.12
CA GLU A 89 11.01 -12.09 -16.76
C GLU A 89 10.86 -12.29 -15.24
N GLU A 90 11.79 -11.76 -14.44
CA GLU A 90 11.73 -11.84 -12.97
C GLU A 90 10.64 -10.93 -12.41
N TYR A 91 10.47 -9.72 -12.96
CA TYR A 91 9.35 -8.83 -12.63
C TYR A 91 8.00 -9.46 -12.98
N SER A 92 7.89 -10.05 -14.17
CA SER A 92 6.67 -10.72 -14.63
C SER A 92 6.34 -11.93 -13.74
N SER A 93 7.33 -12.72 -13.36
CA SER A 93 7.15 -13.88 -12.47
C SER A 93 6.62 -13.49 -11.09
N VAL A 94 7.17 -12.44 -10.50
CA VAL A 94 6.70 -11.90 -9.21
C VAL A 94 5.29 -11.33 -9.34
N PHE A 95 4.98 -10.64 -10.43
CA PHE A 95 3.63 -10.14 -10.71
C PHE A 95 2.60 -11.27 -10.75
N TYR A 96 2.83 -12.29 -11.58
CA TYR A 96 1.89 -13.42 -11.68
C TYR A 96 1.77 -14.19 -10.37
N PHE A 97 2.86 -14.34 -9.61
CA PHE A 97 2.83 -14.93 -8.27
C PHE A 97 1.94 -14.12 -7.32
N ASN A 98 2.15 -12.80 -7.22
CA ASN A 98 1.38 -11.93 -6.33
C ASN A 98 -0.10 -11.89 -6.70
N VAL A 99 -0.42 -11.82 -8.00
CA VAL A 99 -1.80 -11.88 -8.48
C VAL A 99 -2.42 -13.24 -8.14
N GLY A 100 -1.75 -14.35 -8.43
CA GLY A 100 -2.24 -15.70 -8.12
C GLY A 100 -2.47 -15.89 -6.61
N LEU A 101 -1.52 -15.47 -5.78
CA LEU A 101 -1.62 -15.52 -4.32
C LEU A 101 -2.78 -14.65 -3.81
N SER A 102 -2.98 -13.46 -4.37
CA SER A 102 -4.09 -12.58 -3.99
C SER A 102 -5.46 -13.19 -4.29
N VAL A 103 -5.61 -13.87 -5.43
CA VAL A 103 -6.83 -14.57 -5.82
C VAL A 103 -7.09 -15.77 -4.91
N LEU A 104 -6.04 -16.53 -4.57
CA LEU A 104 -6.13 -17.64 -3.63
C LEU A 104 -6.57 -17.16 -2.24
N LEU A 105 -5.94 -16.11 -1.72
CA LEU A 105 -6.28 -15.53 -0.42
C LEU A 105 -7.71 -14.96 -0.41
N TYR A 106 -8.12 -14.29 -1.49
CA TYR A 106 -9.50 -13.84 -1.67
C TYR A 106 -10.49 -15.01 -1.64
N ALA A 107 -10.22 -16.09 -2.37
CA ALA A 107 -11.09 -17.26 -2.39
C ALA A 107 -11.25 -17.88 -1.00
N VAL A 108 -10.15 -18.03 -0.25
CA VAL A 108 -10.18 -18.52 1.15
C VAL A 108 -11.08 -17.64 2.01
N LEU A 109 -10.89 -16.31 1.96
CA LEU A 109 -11.70 -15.38 2.74
C LEU A 109 -13.15 -15.29 2.27
N PHE A 110 -13.42 -15.47 0.98
CA PHE A 110 -14.77 -15.50 0.42
C PHE A 110 -15.59 -16.68 0.98
N PHE A 111 -14.98 -17.86 1.08
CA PHE A 111 -15.61 -19.03 1.70
C PHE A 111 -15.65 -18.94 3.22
N ALA A 112 -14.70 -18.23 3.85
CA ALA A 112 -14.72 -17.95 5.29
C ALA A 112 -15.74 -16.86 5.69
N ALA A 113 -16.21 -16.03 4.74
CA ALA A 113 -17.11 -14.91 5.00
C ALA A 113 -18.38 -15.25 5.82
N PRO A 114 -19.10 -16.38 5.56
CA PRO A 114 -20.23 -16.78 6.39
C PRO A 114 -19.84 -17.12 7.84
N ALA A 115 -18.67 -17.76 8.04
CA ALA A 115 -18.17 -18.06 9.37
C ALA A 115 -17.80 -16.78 10.13
N ILE A 116 -17.15 -15.82 9.45
CA ILE A 116 -16.87 -14.49 10.01
C ILE A 116 -18.18 -13.79 10.40
N ALA A 117 -19.18 -13.79 9.52
CA ALA A 117 -20.49 -13.19 9.80
C ALA A 117 -21.18 -13.80 11.04
N SER A 118 -21.07 -15.12 11.22
CA SER A 118 -21.61 -15.81 12.40
C SER A 118 -20.88 -15.44 13.69
N LEU A 119 -19.55 -15.23 13.65
CA LEU A 119 -18.76 -14.81 14.81
C LEU A 119 -19.20 -13.45 15.37
N PHE A 120 -19.64 -12.55 14.49
CA PHE A 120 -20.12 -11.21 14.85
C PHE A 120 -21.64 -11.12 14.98
N ASN A 121 -22.38 -12.23 14.87
CA ASN A 121 -23.85 -12.26 14.88
C ASN A 121 -24.49 -11.29 13.87
N ALA A 122 -23.83 -11.08 12.72
CA ALA A 122 -24.22 -10.07 11.73
C ALA A 122 -24.29 -10.70 10.32
N PRO A 123 -25.45 -11.24 9.89
CA PRO A 123 -25.59 -11.92 8.59
C PRO A 123 -25.21 -11.06 7.39
N LEU A 124 -25.52 -9.75 7.45
CA LEU A 124 -25.18 -8.79 6.40
C LEU A 124 -23.66 -8.71 6.16
N LEU A 125 -22.86 -8.98 7.21
CA LEU A 125 -21.41 -8.93 7.15
C LEU A 125 -20.84 -9.97 6.17
N SER A 126 -21.57 -11.05 5.86
CA SER A 126 -21.13 -12.00 4.85
C SER A 126 -21.10 -11.40 3.45
N ALA A 127 -22.06 -10.56 3.08
CA ALA A 127 -22.08 -9.92 1.77
C ALA A 127 -21.03 -8.80 1.72
N VAL A 128 -20.97 -8.00 2.78
CA VAL A 128 -20.02 -6.88 2.91
C VAL A 128 -18.58 -7.37 2.86
N SER A 129 -18.24 -8.42 3.61
CA SER A 129 -16.88 -8.99 3.64
C SER A 129 -16.45 -9.52 2.27
N ARG A 130 -17.34 -10.20 1.52
CA ARG A 130 -17.02 -10.66 0.16
C ARG A 130 -16.68 -9.53 -0.79
N VAL A 131 -17.39 -8.40 -0.70
CA VAL A 131 -17.10 -7.21 -1.51
C VAL A 131 -15.82 -6.53 -1.02
N LEU A 132 -15.67 -6.37 0.29
CA LEU A 132 -14.51 -5.74 0.91
C LEU A 132 -13.23 -6.50 0.53
N PHE A 133 -13.22 -7.83 0.63
CA PHE A 133 -12.06 -8.67 0.33
C PHE A 133 -11.67 -8.68 -1.15
N LEU A 134 -12.54 -8.28 -2.09
CA LEU A 134 -12.12 -8.06 -3.49
C LEU A 134 -11.00 -7.02 -3.59
N GLY A 135 -10.93 -6.09 -2.63
CA GLY A 135 -9.84 -5.12 -2.51
C GLY A 135 -8.45 -5.77 -2.45
N ILE A 136 -8.34 -7.02 -2.00
CA ILE A 136 -7.08 -7.79 -1.97
C ILE A 136 -6.54 -7.99 -3.38
N VAL A 137 -7.41 -8.42 -4.30
CA VAL A 137 -7.06 -8.68 -5.69
C VAL A 137 -6.66 -7.37 -6.38
N PHE A 138 -7.44 -6.28 -6.16
CA PHE A 138 -7.11 -4.96 -6.70
C PHE A 138 -5.80 -4.39 -6.17
N ASN A 139 -5.44 -4.65 -4.91
CA ASN A 139 -4.15 -4.20 -4.38
C ASN A 139 -2.98 -4.96 -5.01
N ALA A 140 -3.11 -6.25 -5.29
CA ALA A 140 -2.04 -7.04 -5.91
C ALA A 140 -1.66 -6.55 -7.31
N PHE A 141 -2.63 -6.07 -8.09
CA PHE A 141 -2.35 -5.40 -9.37
C PHE A 141 -1.52 -4.11 -9.19
N ARG A 142 -1.65 -3.43 -8.04
CA ARG A 142 -0.97 -2.18 -7.75
C ARG A 142 0.48 -2.37 -7.33
N THR A 143 0.82 -3.48 -6.66
CA THR A 143 2.13 -3.67 -6.01
C THR A 143 3.32 -3.63 -6.97
N VAL A 144 3.16 -4.06 -8.22
CA VAL A 144 4.28 -4.10 -9.19
C VAL A 144 4.39 -2.83 -10.06
N GLN A 145 3.33 -2.01 -10.16
CA GLN A 145 3.39 -0.76 -10.93
C GLN A 145 4.23 0.36 -10.28
N TYR A 146 4.63 0.21 -9.01
CA TYR A 146 5.43 1.20 -8.27
C TYR A 146 6.94 0.98 -8.34
N THR A 147 7.44 0.06 -9.18
CA THR A 147 8.88 -0.12 -9.44
C THR A 147 9.13 -0.07 -10.93
#